data_AF-A0A7S1R8P8-F1
#
_entry.id   AF-A0A7S1R8P8-F1
#
_cell.length_a   1.000
_cell.length_b   1.000
_cell.length_c   1.000
_cell.angle_alpha   90.00
_cell.angle_beta   90.00
_cell.angle_gamma   90.00
#
_symmetry.space_group_name_H-M   'P 1'
#
loop_
_entity.id
_entity.type
_entity.pdbx_description
1 polymer ?
#
loop_
_entity_poly.entity_id
_entity_poly.type
_entity_poly.pdbx_seq_one_letter_code
_entity_poly.pdbx_strand_id
1 'polypeptide(L)'
;SVDCVLAVTKRLSSLRLENAQASMDSDKSMIDDLVVSELGGFRVMNHFLKKHFQSALMAARNQFEKQFEELADQLKDGMESVSPSTARDPEGSPGSLGSSDSVADQLKD
;
A
#
# COMPACT_ATOMS: atom_id res chain seq x y z
N SER A 1 10.97 3.99 7.62
CA SER A 1 9.60 4.23 8.12
C SER A 1 9.02 5.45 7.42
N VAL A 2 7.71 5.45 7.13
CA VAL A 2 6.96 6.61 6.61
C VAL A 2 7.08 7.81 7.54
N ASP A 3 7.12 7.60 8.85
CA ASP A 3 7.30 8.65 9.85
C ASP A 3 8.61 9.41 9.66
N CYS A 4 9.69 8.70 9.34
CA CYS A 4 10.98 9.33 9.05
C CYS A 4 10.89 10.22 7.80
N VAL A 5 10.21 9.77 6.75
CA VAL A 5 10.03 10.55 5.51
C VAL A 5 9.18 11.79 5.78
N LEU A 6 8.10 11.66 6.57
CA LEU A 6 7.25 12.78 6.95
C LEU A 6 8.02 13.81 7.80
N ALA A 7 8.77 13.35 8.80
CA ALA A 7 9.58 14.22 9.65
C ALA A 7 10.66 14.97 8.86
N VAL A 8 11.38 14.27 7.98
CA VAL A 8 12.39 14.87 7.10
C VAL A 8 11.73 15.85 6.14
N THR A 9 10.67 15.46 5.44
CA THR A 9 9.99 16.35 4.48
C THR A 9 9.43 17.60 5.15
N LYS A 10 8.84 17.46 6.35
CA LYS A 10 8.35 18.59 7.14
C LYS A 10 9.47 19.59 7.42
N ARG A 11 10.64 19.12 7.83
CA ARG A 11 11.81 19.97 8.07
C ARG A 11 12.35 20.59 6.78
N LEU A 12 12.40 19.83 5.69
CA LEU A 12 12.88 20.30 4.40
C LEU A 12 11.95 21.35 3.76
N SER A 13 10.64 21.28 4.01
CA SER A 13 9.65 22.19 3.41
C SER A 13 9.83 23.67 3.81
N SER A 14 10.41 23.93 4.98
CA SER A 14 10.69 25.28 5.49
C SER A 14 12.12 25.73 5.22
N LEU A 15 13.00 24.87 4.71
CA LEU A 15 14.38 25.25 4.41
C LEU A 15 14.43 26.24 3.25
N ARG A 16 15.34 27.20 3.40
CA ARG A 16 15.76 28.13 2.36
C ARG A 16 17.27 28.04 2.26
N LEU A 17 17.78 27.81 1.05
CA LEU A 17 19.20 27.63 0.80
C LEU A 17 20.00 28.87 1.23
N GLU A 18 19.46 30.07 1.06
CA GLU A 18 20.10 31.34 1.49
C GLU A 18 20.39 31.41 2.99
N ASN A 19 19.62 30.69 3.81
CA ASN A 19 19.79 30.65 5.25
C ASN A 19 20.82 29.59 5.69
N ALA A 20 21.35 28.79 4.75
CA ALA A 20 22.35 27.79 5.04
C ALA A 20 23.63 28.48 5.56
N GLN A 21 24.18 27.92 6.62
CA GLN A 21 25.43 28.34 7.22
C GLN A 21 26.53 27.37 6.80
N ALA A 22 27.72 27.91 6.53
CA ALA A 22 28.92 27.11 6.35
C ALA A 22 29.83 27.32 7.56
N SER A 23 30.66 26.33 7.87
CA SER A 23 31.65 26.46 8.93
C SER A 23 32.75 27.49 8.60
N MET A 24 32.89 27.83 7.32
CA MET A 24 33.81 28.86 6.81
C MET A 24 33.01 29.87 5.98
N ASP A 25 33.13 31.15 6.30
CA ASP A 25 32.41 32.22 5.59
C ASP A 25 32.82 32.33 4.11
N SER A 26 34.05 31.92 3.78
CA SER A 26 34.52 31.82 2.40
C SER A 26 33.70 30.84 1.57
N ASP A 27 33.35 29.69 2.16
CA ASP A 27 32.59 28.65 1.49
C ASP A 27 31.14 29.08 1.30
N LYS A 28 30.57 29.76 2.30
CA LYS A 28 29.25 30.38 2.17
C LYS A 28 29.24 31.40 1.02
N SER A 29 30.23 32.28 0.97
CA SER A 29 30.32 33.30 -0.07
C SER A 29 30.45 32.66 -1.46
N MET A 30 31.31 31.66 -1.61
CA MET A 30 31.48 30.91 -2.86
C MET A 30 30.17 30.24 -3.31
N ILE A 31 29.44 29.61 -2.40
CA ILE A 31 28.17 28.95 -2.69
C ILE A 31 27.10 29.98 -3.06
N ASP A 32 27.01 31.06 -2.28
CA ASP A 32 26.04 32.13 -2.52
C ASP A 32 26.27 32.78 -3.90
N ASP A 33 27.54 33.03 -4.25
CA ASP A 33 27.94 33.55 -5.56
C ASP A 33 27.60 32.58 -6.70
N LEU A 34 27.87 31.28 -6.54
CA LEU A 34 27.51 30.26 -7.54
C LEU A 34 26.00 30.20 -7.77
N VAL A 35 25.21 30.26 -6.69
CA VAL A 35 23.75 30.23 -6.77
C VAL A 35 23.22 31.45 -7.52
N VAL A 36 23.77 32.63 -7.24
CA VAL A 36 23.35 33.89 -7.86
C VAL A 36 23.80 33.99 -9.32
N SER A 37 25.06 33.66 -9.61
CA SER A 37 25.67 33.83 -10.93
C SER A 37 25.25 32.77 -11.94
N GLU A 38 25.12 31.51 -11.52
CA GLU A 38 25.02 30.38 -12.44
C GLU A 38 23.68 29.65 -12.36
N LEU A 39 23.00 29.69 -11.21
CA LEU A 39 21.80 28.87 -10.95
C LEU A 39 20.49 29.67 -10.93
N GLY A 40 20.52 30.92 -11.38
CA GLY A 40 19.34 31.80 -11.46
C GLY A 40 18.87 32.34 -10.11
N GLY A 41 19.73 32.28 -9.09
CA GLY A 41 19.50 32.81 -7.75
C GLY A 41 18.72 31.90 -6.81
N PHE A 42 18.71 32.28 -5.53
CA PHE A 42 18.12 31.50 -4.45
C PHE A 42 16.63 31.21 -4.65
N ARG A 43 15.87 32.12 -5.26
CA ARG A 43 14.45 31.90 -5.52
C ARG A 43 14.22 30.69 -6.41
N VAL A 44 14.99 30.57 -7.50
CA VAL A 44 14.88 29.44 -8.44
C VAL A 44 15.32 28.16 -7.76
N MET A 45 16.45 28.19 -7.05
CA MET A 45 16.98 27.01 -6.38
C MET A 45 16.06 26.50 -5.25
N ASN A 46 15.51 27.39 -4.43
CA ASN A 46 14.53 27.03 -3.41
C ASN A 46 13.27 26.42 -4.00
N HIS A 47 12.78 26.95 -5.13
CA HIS A 47 11.63 26.39 -5.82
C HIS A 47 11.93 24.98 -6.35
N PHE A 48 13.11 24.80 -6.97
CA PHE A 48 13.59 23.52 -7.44
C PHE A 48 13.66 22.48 -6.31
N LEU A 49 14.31 22.81 -5.19
CA LEU A 49 14.41 21.93 -4.02
C LEU A 49 13.03 21.55 -3.48
N LYS A 50 12.12 22.52 -3.34
CA LYS A 50 10.74 22.26 -2.88
C LYS A 50 9.99 21.30 -3.80
N LYS A 51 10.16 21.42 -5.11
CA LYS A 51 9.57 20.48 -6.09
C LYS A 51 10.09 19.06 -5.89
N HIS A 52 11.39 18.89 -5.66
CA HIS A 52 11.96 17.58 -5.38
C HIS A 52 11.47 16.98 -4.06
N PHE A 53 11.35 17.79 -3.01
CA PHE A 53 10.80 17.34 -1.73
C PHE A 53 9.33 16.91 -1.86
N GLN A 54 8.54 17.64 -2.63
CA GLN A 54 7.16 17.26 -2.94
C GLN A 54 7.10 15.92 -3.68
N SER A 55 7.93 15.72 -4.70
CA SER A 55 7.99 14.46 -5.45
C SER A 55 8.36 13.28 -4.54
N ALA A 56 9.34 13.45 -3.66
CA ALA A 56 9.75 12.41 -2.70
C ALA A 56 8.61 12.05 -1.73
N LEU A 57 7.86 13.06 -1.26
CA LEU A 57 6.70 12.85 -0.39
C LEU A 57 5.59 12.05 -1.10
N MET A 58 5.30 12.39 -2.36
CA MET A 58 4.29 11.67 -3.15
C MET A 58 4.72 10.21 -3.40
N ALA A 59 6.00 9.97 -3.72
CA ALA A 59 6.51 8.62 -3.89
C ALA A 59 6.38 7.77 -2.62
N ALA A 60 6.70 8.36 -1.46
CA ALA A 60 6.55 7.68 -0.17
C ALA A 60 5.09 7.38 0.17
N ARG A 61 4.17 8.31 -0.13
CA ARG A 61 2.72 8.10 0.01
C ARG A 61 2.26 6.92 -0.84
N ASN A 62 2.57 6.92 -2.13
CA ASN A 62 2.14 5.87 -3.05
C ASN A 62 2.64 4.49 -2.61
N GLN A 63 3.90 4.41 -2.14
CA GLN A 63 4.46 3.16 -1.63
C GLN A 63 3.75 2.69 -0.36
N PHE A 64 3.39 3.61 0.53
CA PHE A 64 2.63 3.28 1.74
C PHE A 64 1.21 2.79 1.41
N GLU A 65 0.50 3.50 0.53
CA GLU A 65 -0.85 3.10 0.09
C GLU A 65 -0.83 1.70 -0.54
N LYS A 66 0.15 1.41 -1.40
CA LYS A 66 0.35 0.08 -1.97
C LYS A 66 0.55 -1.01 -0.91
N GLN A 67 1.42 -0.76 0.08
CA GLN A 67 1.65 -1.73 1.17
C GLN A 67 0.41 -1.93 2.03
N PHE A 68 -0.38 -0.88 2.22
CA PHE A 68 -1.62 -0.95 2.96
C PHE A 68 -2.67 -1.79 2.22
N GLU A 69 -2.83 -1.59 0.91
CA GLU A 69 -3.70 -2.39 0.04
C GLU A 69 -3.29 -3.86 0.03
N GLU A 70 -2.01 -4.15 -0.16
CA GLU A 70 -1.47 -5.52 -0.11
C GLU A 70 -1.78 -6.23 1.22
N LEU A 71 -1.69 -5.51 2.34
CA LEU A 71 -2.02 -6.08 3.66
C LEU A 71 -3.54 -6.26 3.84
N ALA A 72 -4.34 -5.34 3.35
CA ALA A 72 -5.80 -5.45 3.41
C ALA A 72 -6.30 -6.65 2.60
N ASP A 73 -5.74 -6.88 1.41
CA ASP A 73 -6.05 -8.04 0.58
C ASP A 73 -5.65 -9.35 1.27
N GLN A 74 -4.45 -9.42 1.85
CA GLN A 74 -4.01 -10.59 2.62
C GLN A 74 -4.93 -10.92 3.80
N LEU A 75 -5.44 -9.90 4.50
CA LEU A 75 -6.37 -10.09 5.61
C LEU A 75 -7.74 -10.58 5.13
N LYS A 76 -8.20 -10.13 3.95
CA LYS A 76 -9.43 -10.58 3.33
C LYS A 76 -9.34 -12.06 2.91
N ASP A 77 -8.26 -12.43 2.23
CA ASP A 77 -8.02 -13.81 1.79
C ASP A 77 -7.90 -14.77 2.99
N GLY A 78 -7.30 -14.31 4.09
CA GLY A 78 -7.23 -15.06 5.34
C GLY A 78 -8.61 -15.33 5.96
N MET A 79 -9.56 -14.39 5.84
CA MET A 79 -10.92 -14.54 6.36
C MET A 79 -11.80 -15.49 5.53
N GLU A 80 -11.60 -15.56 4.21
CA GLU A 80 -12.39 -16.45 3.34
C GLU A 80 -11.98 -17.93 3.45
N SER A 81 -10.83 -18.23 4.06
CA SER A 81 -10.34 -19.60 4.28
C SER A 81 -11.03 -20.37 5.42
N VAL A 82 -11.83 -19.69 6.25
CA VAL A 82 -12.59 -20.33 7.35
C VAL A 82 -13.99 -20.69 6.87
N SER A 83 -14.07 -21.69 6.00
CA SER A 83 -15.36 -22.34 5.72
C SER A 83 -15.81 -23.12 6.97
N PRO A 84 -17.04 -22.93 7.48
CA PRO A 84 -17.54 -23.69 8.61
C PRO A 84 -17.76 -25.14 8.17
N SER A 85 -16.89 -26.03 8.65
CA SER A 85 -17.14 -27.48 8.68
C SER A 85 -18.29 -27.75 9.67
N THR A 86 -19.52 -27.45 9.26
CA THR A 86 -20.73 -27.83 9.98
C THR A 86 -21.64 -28.63 9.08
N ALA A 87 -21.89 -29.86 9.54
CA ALA A 87 -23.02 -30.72 9.24
C ALA A 87 -22.96 -31.61 7.98
N ARG A 88 -22.66 -32.89 8.21
CA ARG A 88 -23.56 -33.99 7.85
C ARG A 88 -23.27 -35.24 8.69
N ASP A 89 -23.81 -35.24 9.91
CA ASP A 89 -24.39 -36.45 10.49
C ASP A 89 -25.85 -36.12 10.80
N PRO A 90 -26.77 -36.92 10.26
CA PRO A 90 -27.68 -37.56 11.18
C PRO A 90 -27.84 -39.06 10.88
N GLU A 91 -27.81 -39.80 11.98
CA GLU A 91 -28.66 -40.93 12.30
C GLU A 91 -28.62 -42.19 11.42
N GLY A 92 -28.32 -43.30 12.10
CA GLY A 92 -28.59 -44.62 11.59
C GLY A 92 -30.08 -44.90 11.40
N SER A 93 -30.37 -45.77 10.44
CA SER A 93 -31.46 -46.73 10.52
C SER A 93 -31.02 -48.03 9.85
N PRO A 94 -31.01 -49.17 10.57
CA PRO A 94 -30.68 -50.48 10.03
C PRO A 94 -31.94 -51.22 9.53
N GLY A 95 -31.77 -52.03 8.47
CA GLY A 95 -32.75 -53.01 7.99
C GLY A 95 -33.59 -52.50 6.81
N SER A 96 -34.01 -53.31 5.84
CA SER A 96 -33.91 -54.75 5.65
C SER A 96 -34.24 -55.04 4.18
N LEU A 97 -33.70 -56.14 3.70
CA LEU A 97 -33.88 -56.78 2.40
C LEU A 97 -35.35 -56.93 1.98
N GLY A 98 -35.60 -56.80 0.67
CA GLY A 98 -36.86 -57.10 0.03
C GLY A 98 -36.76 -57.06 -1.50
N SER A 99 -36.02 -57.98 -2.09
CA SER A 99 -36.19 -58.36 -3.50
C SER A 99 -37.55 -59.05 -3.66
N SER A 100 -38.34 -58.66 -4.66
CA SER A 100 -39.26 -59.55 -5.39
C SER A 100 -39.86 -58.82 -6.60
N ASP A 101 -39.67 -59.43 -7.76
CA ASP A 101 -40.31 -59.18 -9.05
C ASP A 101 -41.83 -58.96 -8.97
N SER A 102 -42.35 -58.13 -9.88
CA SER A 102 -43.50 -58.57 -10.69
C SER A 102 -43.70 -57.72 -11.94
N VAL A 103 -43.58 -58.40 -13.07
CA VAL A 103 -43.96 -57.99 -14.41
C VAL A 103 -45.39 -58.50 -14.66
N ALA A 104 -46.33 -57.62 -14.97
CA ALA A 104 -47.61 -57.91 -15.65
C ALA A 104 -48.24 -56.55 -15.99
N ASP A 105 -48.36 -56.10 -17.24
CA ASP A 105 -49.19 -56.61 -18.34
C ASP A 105 -50.71 -56.53 -18.05
N GLN A 106 -51.36 -55.53 -18.67
CA GLN A 106 -52.77 -55.46 -19.09
C GLN A 106 -53.06 -54.02 -19.59
N LEU A 107 -53.21 -53.76 -20.89
CA LEU A 107 -54.37 -54.00 -21.78
C LEU A 107 -55.51 -52.97 -21.64
N LYS A 108 -55.70 -52.21 -22.74
CA LYS A 108 -56.98 -51.71 -23.32
C LYS A 108 -57.78 -50.68 -22.50
N ASP A 109 -58.38 -49.63 -23.06
CA ASP A 109 -58.87 -49.33 -24.42
C ASP A 109 -58.55 -47.89 -24.85
#